data_AF-A0A7R7TDD2-F1
#
_entry.id   AF-A0A7R7TDD2-F1
#
_cell.length_a   1.000
_cell.length_b   1.000
_cell.length_c   1.000
_cell.angle_alpha   90.00
_cell.angle_beta   90.00
_cell.angle_gamma   90.00
#
_symmetry.space_group_name_H-M   'P 1'
#
loop_
_entity.id
_entity.type
_entity.pdbx_description
1 polymer ?
#
loop_
_entity_poly.entity_id
_entity_poly.type
_entity_poly.pdbx_seq_one_letter_code
_entity_poly.pdbx_strand_id
1 'polypeptide(L)' 'MKVYAGYAEGASFETANLAASFLARLMVRAPFPIRAVQVDGGSEFMSDFEEVCERLGVKLFVLPLWGPYPK' A
#
# COMPACT_ATOMS: atom_id res chain seq x y z
N MET A 1 -15.93 -0.10 1.20
CA MET A 1 -15.22 -0.95 2.18
C MET A 1 -13.77 -0.49 2.20
N LYS A 2 -13.36 0.23 3.25
CA LYS A 2 -11.97 0.67 3.43
C LYS A 2 -11.26 -0.40 4.25
N VAL A 3 -10.32 -1.12 3.65
CA VAL A 3 -9.43 -2.01 4.39
C VAL A 3 -8.24 -1.17 4.81
N TYR A 4 -8.18 -0.81 6.09
CA TYR A 4 -7.01 -0.17 6.68
C TYR A 4 -6.02 -1.27 7.02
N ALA A 5 -4.96 -1.42 6.21
CA ALA A 5 -3.82 -2.26 6.54
C ALA A 5 -2.77 -1.40 7.28
N GLY A 6 -2.27 -1.94 8.40
CA GLY A 6 -1.64 -1.18 9.48
C GLY A 6 -0.22 -0.65 9.27
N TYR A 7 0.13 0.21 10.23
CA TYR A 7 1.38 0.96 10.46
C TYR A 7 2.66 0.13 10.31
N ALA A 8 3.61 0.65 9.52
CA ALA A 8 5.02 0.30 9.60
C ALA A 8 5.81 1.57 9.92
N GLU A 9 6.54 1.62 11.04
CA GLU A 9 7.39 2.76 11.39
C GLU A 9 8.84 2.50 10.93
N GLY A 10 9.40 3.42 10.14
CA GLY A 10 10.81 3.48 9.75
C GLY A 10 11.11 2.89 8.37
N ALA A 11 11.48 3.74 7.40
CA ALA A 11 11.70 3.33 6.01
C ALA A 11 13.14 2.81 5.76
N SER A 12 13.26 1.52 5.41
CA SER A 12 14.45 0.91 4.82
C SER A 12 14.05 0.06 3.59
N PHE A 13 14.98 -0.38 2.76
CA PHE A 13 14.70 -1.28 1.64
C PHE A 13 14.00 -2.59 2.10
N GLU A 14 14.24 -3.00 3.34
CA GLU A 14 13.62 -4.17 3.96
C GLU A 14 12.12 -3.93 4.24
N THR A 15 11.71 -2.70 4.57
CA THR A 15 10.29 -2.38 4.82
C THR A 15 9.44 -2.35 3.55
N ALA A 16 9.99 -1.92 2.41
CA ALA A 16 9.29 -1.97 1.11
C ALA A 16 8.99 -3.43 0.69
N ASN A 17 9.98 -4.32 0.81
CA ASN A 17 9.81 -5.76 0.55
C ASN A 17 8.82 -6.43 1.51
N LEU A 18 8.79 -5.99 2.77
CA LEU A 18 7.82 -6.47 3.75
C LEU A 18 6.39 -6.04 3.39
N ALA A 19 6.20 -4.78 2.98
CA ALA A 19 4.92 -4.24 2.53
C ALA A 19 4.39 -5.00 1.29
N ALA A 20 5.25 -5.26 0.30
CA ALA A 20 4.93 -6.07 -0.87
C ALA A 20 4.51 -7.50 -0.49
N SER A 21 5.29 -8.15 0.37
CA SER A 21 5.00 -9.50 0.87
C SER A 21 3.72 -9.57 1.69
N PHE A 22 3.39 -8.49 2.40
CA PHE A 22 2.13 -8.36 3.12
C PHE A 22 0.95 -8.25 2.14
N LEU A 23 1.04 -7.38 1.12
CA LEU A 23 0.00 -7.21 0.10
C LEU A 23 -0.29 -8.53 -0.63
N ALA A 24 0.73 -9.25 -1.06
CA ALA A 24 0.56 -10.54 -1.72
C ALA A 24 -0.19 -11.55 -0.83
N ARG A 25 0.17 -11.65 0.45
CA ARG A 25 -0.52 -12.52 1.42
C ARG A 25 -1.96 -12.08 1.65
N LEU A 26 -2.23 -10.78 1.69
CA LEU A 26 -3.56 -10.23 1.85
C LEU A 26 -4.44 -10.59 0.64
N MET A 27 -3.92 -10.47 -0.58
CA MET A 27 -4.64 -10.82 -1.81
C MET A 27 -5.03 -12.30 -1.87
N VAL A 28 -4.19 -13.20 -1.37
CA VAL A 28 -4.49 -14.65 -1.30
C VAL A 28 -5.59 -14.97 -0.29
N ARG A 29 -5.64 -14.24 0.83
CA ARG A 29 -6.56 -14.53 1.96
C ARG A 29 -7.85 -13.74 1.90
N ALA A 30 -7.91 -12.68 1.10
CA ALA A 30 -9.08 -11.83 1.01
C ALA A 30 -10.26 -12.60 0.40
N PRO A 31 -11.47 -12.54 0.99
CA PRO A 31 -12.66 -13.17 0.43
C PRO A 31 -13.23 -12.42 -0.78
N PHE A 32 -12.51 -11.42 -1.31
CA PHE A 32 -12.88 -10.61 -2.47
C PHE A 32 -11.60 -10.11 -3.18
N PRO A 33 -11.68 -9.80 -4.49
CA PRO A 33 -10.54 -9.30 -5.24
C PRO A 33 -10.14 -7.89 -4.76
N ILE A 34 -8.88 -7.74 -4.37
CA ILE A 34 -8.28 -6.44 -4.05
C ILE A 34 -7.87 -5.78 -5.37
N ARG A 35 -8.45 -4.62 -5.67
CA ARG A 35 -8.17 -3.85 -6.91
C ARG A 35 -7.38 -2.57 -6.66
N ALA A 36 -7.30 -2.14 -5.41
CA ALA A 36 -6.62 -0.92 -5.01
C ALA A 36 -6.19 -0.97 -3.55
N VAL A 37 -5.12 -0.26 -3.22
CA VAL A 37 -4.63 -0.02 -1.85
C VAL A 37 -4.38 1.48 -1.67
N GLN A 38 -4.60 1.95 -0.44
CA GLN A 38 -4.29 3.31 -0.04
C GLN A 38 -3.20 3.28 1.02
N VAL A 39 -2.14 4.08 0.83
CA VAL A 39 -0.97 4.19 1.70
C VAL A 39 -0.76 5.64 2.12
N ASP A 40 0.06 5.89 3.14
CA ASP A 40 0.56 7.24 3.42
C ASP A 40 1.71 7.62 2.47
N GLY A 41 2.16 8.87 2.55
CA GLY A 41 3.28 9.38 1.74
C GLY A 41 4.66 8.90 2.18
N GLY A 42 4.76 7.80 2.94
CA GLY A 42 6.02 7.19 3.37
C GLY A 42 6.88 6.72 2.19
N SER A 43 8.20 6.83 2.34
CA SER A 43 9.15 6.43 1.28
C SER A 43 9.24 4.92 1.09
N GLU A 44 8.76 4.12 2.05
CA GLU A 44 8.63 2.66 1.95
C GLU A 44 7.61 2.21 0.88
N PHE A 45 6.76 3.12 0.42
CA PHE A 45 5.78 2.85 -0.63
C PHE A 45 6.21 3.39 -2.01
N MET A 46 7.44 3.88 -2.14
CA MET A 46 8.00 4.40 -3.40
C MET A 46 8.86 3.35 -4.11
N SER A 47 8.94 3.41 -5.44
CA SER A 47 9.74 2.50 -6.29
C SER A 47 9.30 1.03 -6.20
N ASP A 48 9.92 0.22 -5.35
CA ASP A 48 9.76 -1.24 -5.40
C ASP A 48 8.34 -1.68 -5.02
N PHE A 49 7.71 -0.94 -4.10
CA PHE A 49 6.32 -1.19 -3.73
C PHE A 49 5.35 -0.79 -4.86
N GLU A 50 5.64 0.28 -5.58
CA GLU A 50 4.89 0.70 -6.78
C GLU A 50 4.98 -0.38 -7.87
N GLU A 51 6.20 -0.87 -8.16
CA GLU A 51 6.41 -1.94 -9.15
C GLU A 51 5.63 -3.22 -8.78
N VAL A 52 5.63 -3.60 -7.50
CA VAL A 52 4.86 -4.75 -7.03
C VAL A 52 3.35 -4.51 -7.20
N CYS A 53 2.85 -3.33 -6.87
CA CYS A 53 1.45 -2.98 -7.08
C CYS A 53 1.07 -3.07 -8.57
N GLU A 54 1.92 -2.58 -9.47
CA GLU A 54 1.73 -2.69 -10.92
C GLU A 54 1.71 -4.14 -11.39
N ARG A 55 2.68 -4.95 -10.97
CA ARG A 55 2.78 -6.38 -11.32
C ARG A 55 1.59 -7.19 -10.82
N LEU A 56 1.02 -6.81 -9.67
CA LEU A 56 -0.17 -7.43 -9.09
C LEU A 56 -1.48 -6.87 -9.67
N GLY A 57 -1.42 -5.84 -10.52
CA GLY A 57 -2.60 -5.18 -11.08
C GLY A 57 -3.44 -4.41 -10.06
N VAL A 58 -2.80 -3.93 -8.98
CA VAL A 58 -3.44 -3.21 -7.88
C VAL A 58 -3.13 -1.73 -7.99
N LYS A 59 -4.17 -0.88 -7.96
CA LYS A 59 -3.98 0.58 -7.98
C LYS A 59 -3.48 1.10 -6.64
N LEU A 60 -2.38 1.85 -6.65
CA LEU A 60 -1.86 2.53 -5.47
C LEU A 60 -2.43 3.94 -5.36
N PHE A 61 -2.95 4.31 -4.18
CA PHE A 61 -3.35 5.68 -3.85
C PHE A 61 -2.53 6.18 -2.66
N VAL A 62 -1.75 7.23 -2.86
CA VAL A 62 -0.99 7.87 -1.78
C VAL A 62 -1.86 8.96 -1.13
N LEU A 63 -1.97 8.95 0.19
CA LEU A 63 -2.62 10.04 0.92
C LEU A 63 -1.89 11.35 0.62
N PRO A 64 -2.59 12.43 0.25
CA PRO A 64 -1.95 13.72 0.04
C PRO A 64 -1.26 14.15 1.33
N LEU A 65 -0.01 14.62 1.21
CA LEU A 65 0.73 15.24 2.30
C LEU A 65 0.00 16.53 2.72
N TRP A 66 -0.94 16.38 3.65
CA TRP A 66 -1.74 17.44 4.30
C TRP A 66 -2.52 18.38 3.36
N GLY A 67 -3.86 18.22 3.38
CA GLY A 67 -4.82 19.23 2.92
C GLY A 67 -6.19 18.96 3.55
N PRO A 68 -7.02 19.99 3.83
CA PRO A 68 -8.29 19.82 4.51
C PRO A 68 -9.22 18.90 3.69
N TYR A 69 -9.90 17.97 4.35
CA TYR A 69 -10.93 17.15 3.72
C TYR A 69 -11.97 18.08 3.03
N PRO A 70 -12.32 17.88 1.75
CA PRO A 70 -13.43 18.61 1.14
C PRO A 70 -14.70 18.29 1.91
N LYS A 71 -15.42 19.34 2.36
CA LYS A 71 -16.74 19.25 2.98
C LYS A 71 -17.80 18.84 1.96
#